data_AF-A0A4Y2WA70-F1
#
_entry.id   AF-A0A4Y2WA70-F1
#
_cell.length_a   1.000
_cell.length_b   1.000
_cell.length_c   1.000
_cell.angle_alpha   90.00
_cell.angle_beta   90.00
_cell.angle_gamma   90.00
#
_symmetry.space_group_name_H-M   'P 1'
#
loop_
_entity.id
_entity.type
_entity.pdbx_description
1 polymer ?
#
loop_
_entity_poly.entity_id
_entity_poly.type
_entity_poly.pdbx_seq_one_letter_code
_entity_poly.pdbx_strand_id
1 'polypeptide(L)'
;MLEDSSLNVSSSVCLSGRKFPVLYILLADDVFPLRPHIMKSFPGTDKRSKERIYNYRYCRDQRLVENAFGVVSVDFTQRLKETSTTRA
;
A
#
# COMPACT_ATOMS: atom_id res chain seq x y z
N MET A 1 3.70 -17.50 -0.74
CA MET A 1 3.61 -16.88 0.60
C MET A 1 2.48 -15.83 0.75
N LEU A 2 1.61 -15.64 -0.25
CA LEU A 2 0.33 -14.89 -0.13
C LEU A 2 -0.80 -15.71 -0.79
N GLU A 3 -0.78 -17.03 -0.59
CA GLU A 3 -1.63 -17.96 -1.34
C GLU A 3 -3.05 -18.04 -0.78
N ASP A 4 -3.20 -17.98 0.54
CA ASP A 4 -4.50 -18.15 1.18
C ASP A 4 -5.11 -16.81 1.59
N SER A 5 -6.44 -16.77 1.59
CA SER A 5 -7.31 -15.70 2.11
C SER A 5 -7.12 -15.40 3.62
N SER A 6 -5.90 -15.58 4.15
CA SER A 6 -5.48 -15.34 5.53
C SER A 6 -5.33 -13.85 5.85
N LEU A 7 -5.09 -13.02 4.84
CA LEU A 7 -5.33 -11.59 4.97
C LEU A 7 -6.84 -11.40 5.06
N ASN A 8 -7.33 -11.14 6.27
CA ASN A 8 -8.70 -10.74 6.57
C ASN A 8 -8.99 -9.36 5.94
N VAL A 9 -8.87 -9.28 4.61
CA VAL A 9 -9.27 -8.14 3.83
C VAL A 9 -10.79 -8.19 3.80
N SER A 10 -11.40 -7.17 4.38
CA SER A 10 -12.84 -7.03 4.43
C SER A 10 -13.44 -7.21 3.02
N SER A 11 -14.52 -7.98 2.95
CA SER A 11 -15.30 -8.09 1.72
C SER A 11 -15.74 -6.71 1.23
N SER A 12 -16.00 -6.58 -0.06
CA SER A 12 -16.35 -5.29 -0.66
C SER A 12 -17.56 -4.65 0.05
N VAL A 13 -17.46 -3.36 0.35
CA VAL A 13 -18.50 -2.61 1.08
C VAL A 13 -19.11 -1.56 0.15
N CYS A 14 -20.43 -1.50 0.10
CA CYS A 14 -21.14 -0.39 -0.51
C CYS A 14 -21.08 0.82 0.44
N LEU A 15 -20.26 1.81 0.10
CA LEU A 15 -20.24 3.08 0.83
C LEU A 15 -21.56 3.83 0.62
N SER A 16 -22.03 4.52 1.65
CA SER A 16 -23.26 5.33 1.57
C SER A 16 -23.17 6.34 0.42
N GLY A 17 -24.17 6.32 -0.48
CA GLY A 17 -24.22 7.17 -1.68
C GLY A 17 -23.50 6.62 -2.92
N ARG A 18 -22.86 5.44 -2.86
CA ARG A 18 -22.27 4.79 -4.05
C ARG A 18 -23.13 3.63 -4.55
N LYS A 19 -23.30 3.56 -5.88
CA LYS A 19 -24.03 2.47 -6.55
C LYS A 19 -23.22 1.19 -6.70
N PHE A 20 -21.90 1.27 -6.57
CA PHE A 20 -20.98 0.16 -6.79
C PHE A 20 -20.20 -0.15 -5.50
N PRO A 21 -20.00 -1.44 -5.17
CA PRO A 21 -19.24 -1.84 -4.01
C PRO A 21 -17.78 -1.41 -4.17
N VAL A 22 -17.19 -0.88 -3.09
CA VAL A 22 -15.78 -0.51 -3.04
C VAL A 22 -15.00 -1.70 -2.50
N LEU A 23 -13.99 -2.11 -3.25
CA LEU A 23 -13.12 -3.21 -2.87
C LEU A 23 -11.98 -2.68 -1.99
N TYR A 24 -11.66 -3.41 -0.93
CA TYR A 24 -10.44 -3.21 -0.16
C TYR A 24 -9.30 -3.92 -0.89
N ILE A 25 -8.26 -3.16 -1.23
CA ILE A 25 -7.17 -3.64 -2.08
C ILE A 25 -5.84 -3.29 -1.40
N LEU A 26 -4.90 -4.24 -1.45
CA LEU A 26 -3.52 -4.05 -1.02
C LEU A 26 -2.70 -3.53 -2.20
N LEU A 27 -1.90 -2.50 -1.96
CA LEU A 27 -0.91 -2.01 -2.92
C LEU A 27 0.34 -2.86 -2.77
N ALA A 28 0.78 -3.50 -3.84
CA ALA A 28 1.93 -4.40 -3.82
C ALA A 28 2.95 -4.08 -4.91
N ASP A 29 4.20 -4.36 -4.61
CA ASP A 29 5.29 -4.19 -5.57
C ASP A 29 5.13 -5.13 -6.79
N ASP A 30 5.86 -4.84 -7.86
CA ASP A 30 5.80 -5.55 -9.14
C ASP A 30 6.22 -7.03 -9.03
N VAL A 31 6.94 -7.38 -7.96
CA VAL A 31 7.33 -8.74 -7.58
C VAL A 31 6.10 -9.61 -7.25
N PHE A 32 5.00 -9.00 -6.83
CA PHE A 32 3.78 -9.72 -6.51
C PHE A 32 2.91 -9.96 -7.76
N PRO A 33 2.29 -11.16 -7.87
CA PRO A 33 1.30 -11.41 -8.92
C PRO A 33 0.04 -10.58 -8.66
N LEU A 34 -0.59 -10.10 -9.74
CA LEU A 34 -1.87 -9.39 -9.65
C LEU A 34 -2.94 -10.36 -9.12
N ARG A 35 -3.69 -9.95 -8.10
CA ARG A 35 -4.80 -10.73 -7.49
C ARG A 35 -6.02 -9.83 -7.31
N PRO A 36 -7.23 -10.37 -7.11
CA PRO A 36 -8.43 -9.55 -6.90
C PRO A 36 -8.28 -8.53 -5.76
N HIS A 37 -7.52 -8.86 -4.72
CA HIS A 37 -7.26 -8.01 -3.55
C HIS A 37 -5.87 -7.35 -3.59
N ILE A 38 -5.12 -7.46 -4.69
CA ILE A 38 -3.77 -6.89 -4.84
C ILE A 38 -3.70 -6.08 -6.12
N MET A 39 -3.40 -4.79 -6.00
CA MET A 39 -3.09 -3.90 -7.12
C MET A 39 -1.58 -3.68 -7.22
N LYS A 40 -1.10 -3.58 -8.47
CA LYS A 40 0.25 -3.12 -8.79
C LYS A 40 0.24 -2.14 -9.96
N SER A 41 1.37 -1.47 -10.19
CA SER A 41 1.55 -0.59 -11.34
C SER A 41 1.42 -1.33 -12.66
N PHE A 42 0.93 -0.65 -13.70
CA PHE A 42 1.04 -1.19 -15.06
C PHE A 42 2.50 -1.11 -15.52
N PRO A 43 3.05 -2.21 -16.07
CA PRO A 43 4.41 -2.22 -16.60
C PRO A 43 4.49 -1.41 -17.89
N GLY A 44 5.65 -0.78 -18.10
CA GLY A 44 5.95 0.00 -19.29
C GLY A 44 5.61 1.48 -19.17
N THR A 45 6.19 2.27 -20.07
CA THR A 45 6.08 3.75 -20.10
C THR A 45 4.93 4.23 -20.98
N ASP A 46 4.06 3.32 -21.42
CA ASP A 46 3.19 3.57 -22.56
C ASP A 46 2.02 4.51 -22.21
N LYS A 47 1.77 5.46 -23.10
CA LYS A 47 1.20 6.79 -22.79
C LYS A 47 -0.33 6.84 -22.90
N ARG A 48 -1.05 5.74 -22.73
CA ARG A 48 -2.52 5.82 -22.72
C ARG A 48 -2.97 6.55 -21.46
N SER A 49 -3.86 7.53 -21.64
CA SER A 49 -4.25 8.46 -20.57
C SER A 49 -4.76 7.76 -19.31
N LYS A 50 -5.48 6.64 -19.44
CA LYS A 50 -6.04 5.90 -18.30
C LYS A 50 -4.98 5.16 -17.45
N GLU A 51 -4.07 4.43 -18.09
CA GLU A 51 -2.99 3.70 -17.40
C GLU A 51 -2.02 4.67 -16.72
N ARG A 52 -1.71 5.79 -17.38
CA ARG A 52 -0.89 6.86 -16.78
C ARG A 52 -1.58 7.50 -15.57
N ILE A 53 -2.88 7.81 -15.64
CA ILE A 53 -3.63 8.36 -14.50
C ILE A 53 -3.64 7.35 -13.35
N TYR A 54 -3.83 6.07 -13.66
CA TYR A 54 -3.77 5.01 -12.68
C TYR A 54 -2.38 4.93 -12.01
N ASN A 55 -1.30 4.79 -12.79
CA ASN A 55 0.07 4.69 -12.26
C ASN A 55 0.44 5.93 -11.43
N TYR A 56 0.01 7.13 -11.84
CA TYR A 56 0.20 8.34 -11.06
C TYR A 56 -0.48 8.27 -9.69
N ARG A 57 -1.73 7.80 -9.62
CA ARG A 57 -2.45 7.61 -8.34
C ARG A 57 -1.78 6.53 -7.50
N TYR A 58 -1.44 5.41 -8.12
CA TYR A 58 -0.76 4.29 -7.49
C TYR A 58 0.55 4.72 -6.80
N CYS A 59 1.45 5.40 -7.54
CA CYS A 59 2.71 5.90 -6.99
C CYS A 59 2.49 6.97 -5.91
N ARG A 60 1.44 7.79 -6.01
CA ARG A 60 1.12 8.77 -4.97
C ARG A 60 0.71 8.09 -3.67
N ASP A 61 -0.09 7.03 -3.76
CA ASP A 61 -0.54 6.27 -2.59
C ASP A 61 0.64 5.51 -1.95
N GLN A 62 1.53 4.92 -2.76
CA GLN A 62 2.77 4.31 -2.26
C GLN A 62 3.67 5.32 -1.53
N ARG A 63 3.91 6.49 -2.11
CA ARG A 63 4.70 7.56 -1.46
C ARG A 63 4.11 8.00 -0.13
N LEU A 64 2.78 8.04 -0.01
CA LEU A 64 2.12 8.38 1.26
C LEU A 64 2.45 7.34 2.33
N VAL A 65 2.38 6.07 1.97
CA VAL A 65 2.69 4.95 2.86
C VAL A 65 4.18 4.97 3.26
N GLU A 66 5.08 5.13 2.30
CA GLU A 66 6.52 5.24 2.54
C GLU A 66 6.87 6.41 3.45
N ASN A 67 6.29 7.59 3.21
CA ASN A 67 6.51 8.76 4.04
C ASN A 67 6.03 8.53 5.48
N ALA A 68 4.85 7.92 5.65
CA ALA A 68 4.33 7.59 6.98
C ALA A 68 5.26 6.59 7.71
N PHE A 69 5.70 5.53 7.04
CA PHE A 69 6.67 4.59 7.60
C PHE A 69 8.02 5.23 7.87
N GLY A 70 8.45 6.20 7.07
CA GLY A 70 9.67 6.97 7.29
C GLY A 70 9.64 7.72 8.62
N VAL A 71 8.54 8.42 8.91
CA VAL A 71 8.33 9.09 10.20
C VAL A 71 8.37 8.09 11.36
N VAL A 72 7.61 7.00 11.25
CA VAL A 72 7.57 5.95 12.30
C VAL A 72 8.95 5.32 12.52
N SER A 73 9.73 5.13 11.45
CA SER A 73 11.07 4.54 11.52
C SER A 73 12.06 5.44 12.23
N VAL A 74 11.97 6.76 12.03
CA VAL A 74 12.80 7.74 12.74
C VAL A 74 12.50 7.71 14.24
N ASP A 75 11.22 7.77 14.61
CA ASP A 75 10.80 7.72 16.01
C ASP A 75 11.22 6.41 16.69
N PHE A 76 11.02 5.28 16.01
CA PHE A 76 11.41 3.97 16.53
C PHE A 76 12.91 3.87 16.76
N THR A 77 13.71 4.33 15.78
CA THR A 77 15.17 4.30 15.88
C THR A 77 15.68 5.20 17.00
N GLN A 78 15.07 6.37 17.20
CA GLN A 78 15.42 7.29 18.28
C GLN A 78 15.17 6.64 19.65
N ARG A 79 13.99 6.04 19.86
CA ARG A 79 13.66 5.34 21.10
C ARG A 79 14.62 4.18 21.39
N LEU A 80 15.03 3.42 20.37
CA LEU A 80 16.01 2.35 20.55
C LEU A 80 17.37 2.88 21.04
N LYS A 81 17.83 4.02 20.53
CA LYS A 81 19.07 4.66 20.98
C LYS A 81 18.98 5.09 22.44
N GLU A 82 17.88 5.73 22.84
CA GLU A 82 17.64 6.16 24.23
C GLU A 82 17.65 4.97 25.21
N THR A 83 17.05 3.84 24.82
CA THR A 83 17.01 2.64 25.67
C THR A 83 18.40 2.00 25.87
N SER A 84 19.35 2.22 24.95
CA SER A 84 20.72 1.72 25.04
C SER A 84 21.64 2.61 25.89
N THR A 85 21.39 3.92 25.93
CA THR A 85 22.18 4.87 26.74
C THR A 85 21.80 4.84 28.22
N THR A 86 20.54 4.57 28.56
CA THR A 86 20.09 4.48 29.97
C THR A 86 20.42 3.15 30.64
N ARG A 87 20.99 2.18 29.91
CA ARG A 87 21.38 0.85 30.44
C ARG A 87 22.91 0.66 30.57
N ALA A 88 23.70 1.71 30.39
CA ALA A 88 25.13 1.75 30.68
C ALA A 88 25.39 2.61 31.92
#